data_AF-A0AA38U9E9-F1
#
_entry.id   AF-A0AA38U9E9-F1
#
_cell.length_a   1.000
_cell.length_b   1.000
_cell.length_c   1.000
_cell.angle_alpha   90.00
_cell.angle_beta   90.00
_cell.angle_gamma   90.00
#
_symmetry.space_group_name_H-M   'P 1'
#
loop_
_entity.id
_entity.type
_entity.pdbx_description
1 polymer ?
#
loop_
_entity_poly.entity_id
_entity_poly.type
_entity_poly.pdbx_seq_one_letter_code
_entity_poly.pdbx_strand_id
1 'polypeptide(L)'
;WFFEAFHYLQADLGPRYHVLVYLWVAFERKNSWNNPHKLAGLSANKTPDALLAWRKNSRRPCPKVDQSGLCTPEFATDVWAWWATLQPQWRSFDPDGRPLPFENFGGDMAPLDKHGRNGWVCLLVCVKWWGIGLQTLSADDRETQTKDWLAIIADMTKMLQQLVESSSVLYREA
;
A
#
# COMPACT_ATOMS: atom_id res chain seq x y z
N TRP A 1 -8.35 -13.65 9.12
CA TRP A 1 -7.72 -12.86 8.05
C TRP A 1 -7.63 -11.39 8.39
N PHE A 2 -8.76 -10.68 8.44
CA PHE A 2 -8.73 -9.23 8.64
C PHE A 2 -8.17 -8.88 10.02
N PHE A 3 -8.66 -9.51 11.09
CA PHE A 3 -8.14 -9.27 12.45
C PHE A 3 -6.64 -9.53 12.57
N GLU A 4 -6.15 -10.64 12.00
CA GLU A 4 -4.71 -10.97 11.99
C GLU A 4 -3.90 -9.92 11.22
N ALA A 5 -4.39 -9.51 10.04
CA ALA A 5 -3.77 -8.48 9.22
C ALA A 5 -3.79 -7.10 9.90
N PHE A 6 -4.91 -6.72 10.50
CA PHE A 6 -5.07 -5.47 11.22
C PHE A 6 -4.11 -5.42 12.40
N HIS A 7 -4.08 -6.47 13.22
CA HIS A 7 -3.15 -6.57 14.34
C HIS A 7 -1.69 -6.51 13.84
N TYR A 8 -1.38 -7.20 12.74
CA TYR A 8 -0.04 -7.12 12.14
C TYR A 8 0.30 -5.70 11.65
N LEU A 9 -0.67 -4.94 11.12
CA LEU A 9 -0.44 -3.58 10.64
C LEU A 9 -0.38 -2.52 11.75
N GLN A 10 -0.73 -2.85 12.99
CA GLN A 10 -0.59 -1.91 14.10
C GLN A 10 0.89 -1.56 14.32
N ALA A 11 1.20 -0.28 14.15
CA ALA A 11 2.52 0.29 14.38
C ALA A 11 2.38 1.80 14.66
N ASP A 12 3.22 2.33 15.53
CA ASP A 12 3.29 3.77 15.78
C ASP A 12 4.32 4.40 14.82
N LEU A 13 3.87 4.71 13.61
CA LEU A 13 4.67 5.31 12.54
C LEU A 13 4.18 6.74 12.21
N GLY A 14 3.37 7.32 13.09
CA GLY A 14 2.82 8.66 12.94
C GLY A 14 1.50 8.75 12.16
N PRO A 15 0.91 9.97 12.13
CA PRO A 15 -0.48 10.16 11.77
C PRO A 15 -0.81 9.84 10.31
N ARG A 16 0.11 10.10 9.37
CA ARG A 16 -0.14 9.81 7.94
C ARG A 16 -0.28 8.30 7.69
N TYR A 17 0.53 7.49 8.36
CA TYR A 17 0.39 6.04 8.31
C TYR A 17 -0.93 5.58 8.93
N HIS A 18 -1.33 6.14 10.08
CA HIS A 18 -2.61 5.80 10.71
C HIS A 18 -3.81 6.15 9.84
N VAL A 19 -3.78 7.27 9.12
CA VAL A 19 -4.82 7.64 8.15
C VAL A 19 -4.92 6.60 7.03
N LEU A 20 -3.78 6.15 6.47
CA LEU A 20 -3.77 5.11 5.44
C LEU A 20 -4.35 3.79 5.97
N VAL A 21 -3.96 3.35 7.17
CA VAL A 21 -4.52 2.15 7.81
C VAL A 21 -6.02 2.32 8.05
N TYR A 22 -6.48 3.47 8.52
CA TYR A 22 -7.90 3.77 8.74
C TYR A 22 -8.71 3.67 7.45
N LEU A 23 -8.23 4.26 6.35
CA LEU A 23 -8.89 4.16 5.05
C LEU A 23 -8.92 2.72 4.53
N TRP A 24 -7.88 1.94 4.76
CA TRP A 24 -7.88 0.52 4.44
C TRP A 24 -8.96 -0.24 5.23
N VAL A 25 -9.11 0.03 6.53
CA VAL A 25 -10.21 -0.55 7.32
C VAL A 25 -11.57 -0.17 6.74
N ALA A 26 -11.77 1.09 6.35
CA ALA A 26 -13.01 1.55 5.72
C ALA A 26 -13.26 0.85 4.37
N PHE A 27 -12.23 0.67 3.55
CA PHE A 27 -12.30 -0.02 2.28
C PHE A 27 -12.64 -1.51 2.42
N GLU A 28 -12.02 -2.21 3.38
CA GLU A 28 -12.34 -3.62 3.64
C GLU A 28 -13.75 -3.77 4.24
N ARG A 29 -14.16 -2.85 5.12
CA ARG A 29 -15.53 -2.79 5.65
C ARG A 29 -16.56 -2.61 4.54
N LYS A 30 -16.32 -1.69 3.61
CA LYS A 30 -17.16 -1.48 2.42
C LYS A 30 -17.31 -2.75 1.59
N ASN A 31 -16.24 -3.53 1.48
CA ASN A 31 -16.23 -4.81 0.76
C ASN A 31 -16.68 -6.00 1.63
N SER A 32 -17.40 -5.74 2.73
CA SER A 32 -17.92 -6.77 3.63
C SER A 32 -16.85 -7.75 4.14
N TRP A 33 -15.61 -7.26 4.34
CA TRP A 33 -14.48 -8.07 4.82
C TRP A 33 -14.27 -9.33 3.97
N ASN A 34 -14.71 -9.29 2.72
CA ASN A 34 -14.64 -10.42 1.83
C ASN A 34 -13.17 -10.76 1.57
N ASN A 35 -12.90 -12.03 1.27
CA ASN A 35 -11.55 -12.49 0.97
C ASN A 35 -11.56 -13.30 -0.33
N PRO A 36 -11.55 -12.61 -1.48
CA PRO A 36 -11.58 -13.24 -2.78
C PRO A 36 -10.42 -14.22 -3.00
N HIS A 37 -10.58 -15.06 -4.03
CA HIS A 37 -9.54 -15.97 -4.48
C HIS A 37 -8.23 -15.21 -4.84
N LYS A 38 -7.08 -15.88 -4.73
CA LYS A 38 -5.75 -15.27 -4.91
C LYS A 38 -5.56 -14.49 -6.22
N LEU A 39 -6.25 -14.90 -7.29
CA LEU A 39 -6.17 -14.28 -8.61
C LEU A 39 -6.89 -12.92 -8.70
N ALA A 40 -7.74 -12.61 -7.71
CA ALA A 40 -8.43 -11.32 -7.60
C ALA A 40 -7.67 -10.31 -6.72
N GLY A 41 -6.41 -10.60 -6.36
CA GLY A 41 -5.54 -9.67 -5.63
C GLY A 41 -4.84 -8.65 -6.54
N LEU A 42 -3.98 -7.84 -5.92
CA LEU A 42 -3.10 -6.93 -6.67
C LEU A 42 -2.14 -7.72 -7.57
N SER A 43 -1.78 -7.12 -8.71
CA SER A 43 -0.81 -7.69 -9.64
C SER A 43 0.52 -8.01 -8.92
N ALA A 44 1.12 -9.14 -9.29
CA ALA A 44 2.42 -9.56 -8.79
C ALA A 44 3.59 -8.95 -9.58
N ASN A 45 3.32 -8.18 -10.64
CA ASN A 45 4.35 -7.56 -11.46
C ASN A 45 5.21 -6.61 -10.62
N LYS A 46 6.55 -6.76 -10.69
CA LYS A 46 7.52 -5.99 -9.89
C LYS A 46 7.28 -5.98 -8.37
N THR A 47 6.50 -6.92 -7.82
CA THR A 47 6.29 -7.00 -6.37
C THR A 47 7.62 -7.24 -5.63
N PRO A 48 7.91 -6.53 -4.52
CA PRO A 48 9.15 -6.72 -3.78
C PRO A 48 9.35 -8.17 -3.33
N ASP A 49 10.57 -8.70 -3.47
CA ASP A 49 10.88 -10.09 -3.14
C ASP A 49 10.62 -10.41 -1.66
N ALA A 50 10.88 -9.45 -0.76
CA ALA A 50 10.57 -9.58 0.65
C ALA A 50 9.07 -9.85 0.91
N LEU A 51 8.20 -9.19 0.14
CA LEU A 51 6.76 -9.39 0.23
C LEU A 51 6.36 -10.77 -0.33
N LEU A 52 6.99 -11.22 -1.42
CA LEU A 52 6.78 -12.57 -1.96
C LEU A 52 7.20 -13.65 -0.95
N ALA A 53 8.35 -13.46 -0.30
CA ALA A 53 8.85 -14.36 0.75
C ALA A 53 7.89 -14.41 1.95
N TRP A 54 7.40 -13.27 2.41
CA TRP A 54 6.41 -13.19 3.48
C TRP A 54 5.09 -13.88 3.12
N ARG A 55 4.58 -13.69 1.90
CA ARG A 55 3.39 -14.39 1.40
C ARG A 55 3.58 -15.91 1.39
N LYS A 56 4.76 -16.40 0.98
CA LYS A 56 5.11 -17.82 0.98
C LYS A 56 5.23 -18.40 2.39
N ASN A 57 5.76 -17.63 3.35
CA ASN A 57 5.91 -18.04 4.74
C ASN A 57 4.61 -17.91 5.56
N SER A 58 3.46 -18.14 4.93
CA SER A 58 2.13 -18.03 5.56
C SER A 58 1.87 -16.68 6.23
N ARG A 59 2.55 -15.61 5.79
CA ARG A 59 2.41 -14.25 6.33
C ARG A 59 2.68 -14.19 7.84
N ARG A 60 3.47 -15.14 8.35
CA ARG A 60 3.94 -15.11 9.73
C ARG A 60 4.87 -13.89 9.91
N PRO A 61 4.86 -13.26 11.09
CA PRO A 61 5.89 -12.28 11.44
C PRO A 61 7.25 -12.86 11.09
N CYS A 62 8.04 -12.10 10.32
CA CYS A 62 9.38 -12.51 9.95
C CYS A 62 10.31 -11.66 10.81
N PRO A 63 10.89 -12.19 11.91
CA PRO A 63 11.64 -11.39 12.87
C PRO A 63 12.75 -10.56 12.21
N LYS A 64 13.38 -11.08 11.15
CA LYS A 64 14.39 -10.33 10.39
C LYS A 64 13.80 -9.07 9.73
N VAL A 65 12.67 -9.19 9.03
CA VAL A 65 12.01 -8.06 8.37
C VAL A 65 11.36 -7.11 9.40
N ASP A 66 10.84 -7.66 10.49
CA ASP A 66 10.17 -6.91 11.55
C ASP A 66 11.16 -6.20 12.51
N GLN A 67 12.39 -6.70 12.68
CA GLN A 67 13.42 -6.10 13.54
C GLN A 67 14.41 -5.23 12.78
N SER A 68 14.77 -5.57 11.54
CA SER A 68 15.68 -4.72 10.76
C SER A 68 14.94 -3.60 10.03
N GLY A 69 13.65 -3.80 9.69
CA GLY A 69 12.87 -2.90 8.84
C GLY A 69 13.55 -2.70 7.49
N LEU A 70 12.97 -3.21 6.39
CA LEU A 70 13.57 -3.00 5.08
C LEU A 70 13.38 -1.53 4.67
N CYS A 71 14.28 -0.66 5.11
CA CYS A 71 14.39 0.72 4.64
C CYS A 71 15.75 0.90 3.98
N THR A 72 15.96 0.13 2.92
CA THR A 72 17.07 0.38 2.03
C THR A 72 16.56 1.16 0.82
N PRO A 73 17.41 1.98 0.16
CA PRO A 73 17.04 2.64 -1.09
C PRO A 73 16.51 1.66 -2.15
N GLU A 74 17.01 0.42 -2.17
CA GLU A 74 16.54 -0.63 -3.06
C GLU A 74 15.12 -1.06 -2.73
N PHE A 75 14.80 -1.27 -1.44
CA PHE A 75 13.43 -1.62 -1.05
C PHE A 75 12.45 -0.48 -1.36
N ALA A 76 12.83 0.77 -1.09
CA ALA A 76 12.03 1.95 -1.46
C ALA A 76 11.75 1.96 -2.98
N THR A 77 12.79 1.70 -3.79
CA THR A 77 12.69 1.61 -5.25
C THR A 77 11.75 0.49 -5.69
N ASP A 78 11.86 -0.70 -5.10
CA ASP A 78 11.00 -1.84 -5.42
C ASP A 78 9.53 -1.56 -5.08
N VAL A 79 9.27 -0.91 -3.94
CA VAL A 79 7.90 -0.55 -3.55
C VAL A 79 7.30 0.47 -4.51
N TRP A 80 8.05 1.50 -4.91
CA TRP A 80 7.60 2.45 -5.93
C TRP A 80 7.37 1.79 -7.28
N ALA A 81 8.30 0.93 -7.72
CA ALA A 81 8.19 0.22 -8.98
C ALA A 81 6.96 -0.67 -9.02
N TRP A 82 6.65 -1.38 -7.92
CA TRP A 82 5.42 -2.14 -7.78
C TRP A 82 4.19 -1.24 -7.81
N TRP A 83 4.18 -0.17 -7.01
CA TRP A 83 3.08 0.78 -6.93
C TRP A 83 2.74 1.40 -8.29
N ALA A 84 3.76 1.70 -9.10
CA ALA A 84 3.61 2.18 -10.46
C ALA A 84 2.87 1.17 -11.36
N THR A 85 3.16 -0.13 -11.25
CA THR A 85 2.48 -1.16 -12.06
C THR A 85 1.01 -1.35 -11.72
N LEU A 86 0.59 -0.90 -10.53
CA LEU A 86 -0.79 -1.04 -10.05
C LEU A 86 -1.65 0.17 -10.43
N GLN A 87 -1.04 1.24 -10.92
CA GLN A 87 -1.76 2.46 -11.23
C GLN A 87 -2.76 2.28 -12.38
N PRO A 88 -3.91 2.96 -12.30
CA PRO A 88 -4.80 3.10 -13.44
C PRO A 88 -4.11 3.70 -14.68
N GLN A 89 -4.62 3.37 -15.87
CA GLN A 89 -4.04 3.82 -17.14
C GLN A 89 -4.04 5.34 -17.34
N TRP A 90 -4.94 6.06 -16.66
CA TRP A 90 -5.03 7.52 -16.75
C TRP A 90 -3.96 8.25 -15.92
N ARG A 91 -3.19 7.54 -15.06
CA ARG A 91 -2.10 8.14 -14.30
C ARG A 91 -0.94 8.49 -15.22
N SER A 92 -0.39 9.68 -15.04
CA SER A 92 0.89 10.07 -15.62
C SER A 92 2.04 9.71 -14.68
N PHE A 93 3.24 9.55 -15.23
CA PHE A 93 4.44 9.14 -14.50
C PHE A 93 5.59 10.09 -14.80
N ASP A 94 6.49 10.24 -13.83
CA ASP A 94 7.75 10.97 -14.01
C ASP A 94 8.79 10.10 -14.77
N PRO A 95 9.96 10.64 -15.15
CA PRO A 95 11.01 9.87 -15.83
C PRO A 95 11.54 8.68 -15.03
N ASP A 96 11.40 8.70 -13.71
CA ASP A 96 11.80 7.62 -12.80
C ASP A 96 10.69 6.54 -12.66
N GLY A 97 9.57 6.70 -13.39
CA GLY A 97 8.44 5.78 -13.39
C GLY A 97 7.56 5.90 -12.15
N ARG A 98 7.65 6.99 -11.39
CA ARG A 98 6.80 7.23 -10.23
C ARG A 98 5.52 7.94 -10.65
N PRO A 99 4.37 7.59 -10.05
CA PRO A 99 3.11 8.26 -10.36
C PRO A 99 3.17 9.76 -10.03
N LEU A 100 2.87 10.62 -11.01
CA LEU A 100 2.81 12.07 -10.80
C LEU A 100 1.59 12.45 -9.95
N PRO A 101 1.66 13.55 -9.18
CA PRO A 101 0.48 14.15 -8.55
C PRO A 101 -0.60 14.44 -9.59
N PHE A 102 -1.85 14.25 -9.20
CA PHE A 102 -3.01 14.49 -10.05
C PHE A 102 -4.05 15.27 -9.26
N GLU A 103 -4.90 16.05 -9.93
CA GLU A 103 -5.98 16.79 -9.29
C GLU A 103 -7.30 16.02 -9.32
N ASN A 104 -7.64 15.49 -10.50
CA ASN A 104 -8.91 14.80 -10.77
C ASN A 104 -8.68 13.33 -11.09
N PHE A 105 -9.62 12.47 -10.68
CA PHE A 105 -9.61 11.06 -11.05
C PHE A 105 -10.06 10.88 -12.50
N GLY A 106 -9.23 10.21 -13.30
CA GLY A 106 -9.39 10.14 -14.76
C GLY A 106 -10.22 8.97 -15.29
N GLY A 107 -10.78 8.12 -14.43
CA GLY A 107 -11.61 6.98 -14.88
C GLY A 107 -11.46 5.74 -14.00
N ASP A 108 -11.35 4.58 -14.66
CA ASP A 108 -11.43 3.27 -14.02
C ASP A 108 -10.39 3.07 -12.91
N MET A 109 -10.85 2.58 -11.76
CA MET A 109 -10.06 2.26 -10.57
C MET A 109 -9.96 0.74 -10.33
N ALA A 110 -10.52 -0.10 -11.23
CA ALA A 110 -10.54 -1.55 -11.10
C ALA A 110 -9.16 -2.21 -10.87
N PRO A 111 -8.02 -1.71 -11.38
CA PRO A 111 -6.71 -2.26 -11.04
C PRO A 111 -6.40 -2.20 -9.54
N LEU A 112 -6.91 -1.18 -8.84
CA LEU A 112 -6.69 -0.94 -7.42
C LEU A 112 -7.87 -1.37 -6.54
N ASP A 113 -9.05 -1.60 -7.12
CA ASP A 113 -10.19 -2.17 -6.40
C ASP A 113 -9.98 -3.67 -6.12
N LYS A 114 -9.10 -3.94 -5.15
CA LYS A 114 -8.64 -5.27 -4.74
C LYS A 114 -8.63 -5.33 -3.21
N HIS A 115 -9.60 -6.03 -2.64
CA HIS A 115 -9.77 -6.21 -1.19
C HIS A 115 -9.29 -7.61 -0.72
N GLY A 116 -9.29 -7.85 0.58
CA GLY A 116 -8.90 -9.12 1.16
C GLY A 116 -7.39 -9.34 1.30
N ARG A 117 -6.99 -10.58 1.60
CA ARG A 117 -5.59 -10.94 1.98
C ARG A 117 -4.52 -10.67 0.92
N ASN A 118 -4.92 -10.49 -0.35
CA ASN A 118 -4.02 -10.23 -1.47
C ASN A 118 -4.24 -8.83 -2.08
N GLY A 119 -5.07 -8.01 -1.43
CA GLY A 119 -5.36 -6.64 -1.80
C GLY A 119 -4.41 -5.64 -1.13
N TRP A 120 -4.98 -4.48 -0.78
CA TRP A 120 -4.29 -3.34 -0.17
C TRP A 120 -3.43 -3.67 1.06
N VAL A 121 -3.82 -4.67 1.87
CA VAL A 121 -3.02 -5.13 3.02
C VAL A 121 -1.55 -5.38 2.64
N CYS A 122 -1.26 -5.85 1.43
CA CYS A 122 0.11 -6.10 1.01
C CYS A 122 0.91 -4.81 0.79
N LEU A 123 0.28 -3.73 0.31
CA LEU A 123 0.90 -2.42 0.19
C LEU A 123 1.17 -1.84 1.59
N LEU A 124 0.20 -1.93 2.49
CA LEU A 124 0.35 -1.45 3.87
C LEU A 124 1.47 -2.18 4.62
N VAL A 125 1.67 -3.48 4.35
CA VAL A 125 2.79 -4.24 4.92
C VAL A 125 4.13 -3.70 4.43
N CYS A 126 4.28 -3.42 3.13
CA CYS A 126 5.50 -2.79 2.59
C CYS A 126 5.76 -1.42 3.22
N VAL A 127 4.72 -0.58 3.32
CA VAL A 127 4.81 0.75 3.96
C VAL A 127 5.18 0.63 5.43
N LYS A 128 4.63 -0.34 6.17
CA LYS A 128 4.99 -0.60 7.56
C LYS A 128 6.47 -0.97 7.69
N TRP A 129 6.96 -1.91 6.90
CA TRP A 129 8.37 -2.34 6.96
C TRP A 129 9.34 -1.22 6.63
N TRP A 130 9.00 -0.41 5.62
CA TRP A 130 9.77 0.78 5.29
C TRP A 130 9.78 1.76 6.47
N GLY A 131 8.62 2.08 7.05
CA GLY A 131 8.51 3.01 8.17
C GLY A 131 9.26 2.56 9.43
N ILE A 132 9.26 1.26 9.74
CA ILE A 132 10.06 0.70 10.84
C ILE A 132 11.56 0.85 10.52
N GLY A 133 11.96 0.53 9.29
CA GLY A 133 13.37 0.61 8.89
C GLY A 133 13.92 2.04 8.91
N LEU A 134 13.10 3.08 8.68
CA LEU A 134 13.54 4.47 8.81
C LEU A 134 14.12 4.79 10.20
N GLN A 135 13.64 4.08 11.24
CA GLN A 135 14.09 4.30 12.62
C GLN A 135 15.50 3.78 12.87
N THR A 136 16.03 2.91 11.99
CA THR A 136 17.37 2.33 12.11
C THR A 136 18.44 3.12 11.34
N LEU A 137 18.04 4.13 10.57
CA LEU A 137 18.93 4.97 9.76
C LEU A 137 19.61 6.08 10.55
N SER A 138 20.73 6.57 10.00
CA SER A 138 21.39 7.81 10.41
C SER A 138 20.43 9.01 10.29
N ALA A 139 20.70 10.12 10.99
CA ALA A 139 19.81 11.29 10.94
C ALA A 139 19.64 11.85 9.52
N ASP A 140 20.74 11.92 8.77
CA ASP A 140 20.78 12.50 7.42
C ASP A 140 20.03 11.61 6.41
N ASP A 141 20.28 10.30 6.43
CA ASP A 141 19.60 9.35 5.55
C ASP A 141 18.10 9.25 5.88
N ARG A 142 17.79 9.28 7.18
CA ARG A 142 16.40 9.21 7.67
C ARG A 142 15.57 10.37 7.16
N GLU A 143 16.09 11.60 7.12
CA GLU A 143 15.30 12.74 6.63
C GLU A 143 14.86 12.55 5.17
N THR A 144 15.82 12.19 4.31
CA THR A 144 15.57 12.00 2.87
C THR A 144 14.62 10.83 2.63
N GLN A 145 14.88 9.69 3.28
CA GLN A 145 14.05 8.49 3.13
C GLN A 145 12.65 8.68 3.74
N THR A 146 12.52 9.48 4.81
CA THR A 146 11.21 9.83 5.40
C THR A 146 10.37 10.65 4.42
N LYS A 147 10.97 11.60 3.69
CA LYS A 147 10.24 12.37 2.66
C LYS A 147 9.68 11.45 1.58
N ASP A 148 10.47 10.48 1.13
CA ASP A 148 10.05 9.52 0.10
C ASP A 148 8.94 8.58 0.61
N TRP A 149 9.10 8.06 1.82
CA TRP A 149 8.08 7.25 2.49
C TRP A 149 6.76 8.01 2.72
N LEU A 150 6.83 9.29 3.08
CA LEU A 150 5.64 10.13 3.22
C LEU A 150 4.98 10.43 1.87
N ALA A 151 5.75 10.51 0.78
CA ALA A 151 5.22 10.74 -0.56
C ALA A 151 4.42 9.53 -1.05
N ILE A 152 4.93 8.31 -0.86
CA ILE A 152 4.18 7.11 -1.25
C ILE A 152 2.92 6.92 -0.40
N ILE A 153 2.98 7.22 0.91
CA ILE A 153 1.79 7.22 1.77
C ILE A 153 0.75 8.22 1.28
N ALA A 154 1.16 9.43 0.91
CA ALA A 154 0.25 10.45 0.44
C ALA A 154 -0.46 10.01 -0.85
N ASP A 155 0.28 9.44 -1.80
CA ASP A 155 -0.30 8.95 -3.06
C ASP A 155 -1.26 7.77 -2.83
N MET A 156 -0.83 6.77 -2.06
CA MET A 156 -1.66 5.62 -1.69
C MET A 156 -2.93 6.03 -0.95
N THR A 157 -2.81 6.98 -0.01
CA THR A 157 -3.93 7.53 0.76
C THR A 157 -4.97 8.15 -0.17
N LYS A 158 -4.53 8.97 -1.14
CA LYS A 158 -5.43 9.62 -2.10
C LYS A 158 -6.17 8.59 -2.97
N MET A 159 -5.44 7.58 -3.46
CA MET A 159 -6.05 6.52 -4.30
C MET A 159 -7.03 5.66 -3.51
N LEU A 160 -6.71 5.31 -2.27
CA LEU A 160 -7.57 4.50 -1.41
C LEU A 160 -8.80 5.29 -0.92
N GLN A 161 -8.64 6.57 -0.63
CA GLN A 161 -9.75 7.46 -0.28
C GLN A 161 -10.81 7.47 -1.39
N GLN A 162 -10.40 7.59 -2.65
CA GLN A 162 -11.32 7.50 -3.78
C GLN A 162 -12.05 6.16 -3.81
N LEU A 163 -11.35 5.05 -3.60
CA LEU A 163 -11.98 3.72 -3.58
C LEU A 163 -13.02 3.59 -2.46
N VAL A 164 -12.82 4.24 -1.32
CA VAL A 164 -13.80 4.30 -0.24
C VAL A 164 -15.00 5.15 -0.67
N GLU A 165 -14.77 6.35 -1.18
CA GLU A 165 -15.79 7.35 -1.54
C GLU A 165 -16.63 6.98 -2.78
N SER A 166 -16.07 6.20 -3.71
CA SER A 166 -16.70 5.87 -5.00
C SER A 166 -17.95 4.97 -4.93
N SER A 167 -18.54 4.73 -3.75
CA SER A 167 -19.85 4.05 -3.61
C SER A 167 -20.93 4.97 -3.06
N SER A 168 -21.37 5.91 -3.89
CA SER A 168 -22.71 6.50 -3.78
C SER A 168 -23.46 6.65 -5.12
N VAL A 169 -22.94 6.15 -6.25
CA VAL A 169 -23.49 6.48 -7.58
C VAL A 169 -24.07 5.30 -8.39
N LEU A 170 -24.00 4.05 -7.92
CA LEU A 170 -24.65 2.92 -8.64
C LEU A 170 -26.13 2.66 -8.24
N TYR A 171 -26.86 3.68 -7.78
CA TYR A 171 -28.33 3.67 -7.61
C TYR A 171 -29.00 4.96 -8.15
N ARG A 172 -28.47 5.53 -9.22
CA ARG A 172 -29.16 6.50 -10.09
C ARG A 172 -28.72 6.13 -11.51
N GLU A 173 -29.32 5.13 -12.11
CA GLU A 173 -30.48 5.33 -12.99
C GLU A 173 -31.37 4.09 -12.94
N ALA A 174 -32.62 4.31 -12.55
CA ALA A 174 -33.76 3.45 -12.81
C ALA A 174 -34.60 4.11 -13.91
#